data_AF-A0A9P9QEG8-F1
#
_entry.id   AF-A0A9P9QEG8-F1
#
_cell.length_a   1.000
_cell.length_b   1.000
_cell.length_c   1.000
_cell.angle_alpha   90.00
_cell.angle_beta   90.00
_cell.angle_gamma   90.00
#
_symmetry.space_group_name_H-M   'P 1'
#
loop_
_entity.id
_entity.type
_entity.pdbx_description
1 polymer ?
#
loop_
_entity_poly.entity_id
_entity_poly.type
_entity_poly.pdbx_seq_one_letter_code
_entity_poly.pdbx_strand_id
1 'polypeptide(L)'
;MEKFINSQLHPVEACIICTEPFGADHQPVSLPCKHIFGHECIKRWLRVGRGNNTSCPQCRDVIVQKKNERTAFDVPSIWKAMCEQPSERLHIFITEIWSGLRLLWHRKSNGKFSVTEILDTAINPALVQTTNPTAPRQRREQDPLLDCYNLIAASWNSLGRPDTATGLAIPLVRLVRLMSGASSTIPKWLTTVERVNYLFWKANACIEPTATNISWDTIMAASQNLVNAQHLPLLHLYTMLISQSISHCAQPKVWPSRRHEVMNLVVERCCKKIGGEDWSSRPTNDYKEVLVAVYEELRRCQLRKKKPSLRGHDGEEIVVKGIWALAGWSASKG
;
A
#
# COMPACT_ATOMS: atom_id res chain seq x y z
N MET A 1 34.70 -41.97 41.88
CA MET A 1 33.58 -41.17 42.41
C MET A 1 34.09 -39.97 43.20
N GLU A 2 34.80 -40.15 44.33
CA GLU A 2 35.31 -39.04 45.14
C GLU A 2 36.19 -38.04 44.39
N LYS A 3 37.11 -38.52 43.53
CA LYS A 3 37.94 -37.64 42.70
C LYS A 3 37.11 -36.70 41.81
N PHE A 4 35.96 -37.18 41.29
CA PHE A 4 35.05 -36.35 40.50
C PHE A 4 34.33 -35.32 41.38
N ILE A 5 33.81 -35.77 42.53
CA ILE A 5 33.13 -34.89 43.49
C ILE A 5 34.05 -33.73 43.91
N ASN A 6 35.31 -34.03 44.22
CA ASN A 6 36.25 -33.04 44.73
C ASN A 6 36.88 -32.15 43.63
N SER A 7 36.75 -32.49 42.34
CA SER A 7 37.42 -31.74 41.25
C SER A 7 36.49 -31.17 40.19
N GLN A 8 35.23 -31.60 40.12
CA GLN A 8 34.30 -31.20 39.06
C GLN A 8 32.98 -30.63 39.61
N LEU A 9 32.60 -30.92 40.85
CA LEU A 9 31.41 -30.34 41.50
C LEU A 9 31.81 -29.07 42.27
N HIS A 10 31.91 -27.96 41.54
CA HIS A 10 32.10 -26.65 42.17
C HIS A 10 30.74 -25.96 42.41
N PRO A 11 30.50 -25.43 43.63
CA PRO A 11 29.33 -24.60 43.88
C PRO A 11 29.43 -23.33 43.03
N VAL A 12 28.30 -22.91 42.46
CA VAL A 12 28.22 -21.62 41.77
C VAL A 12 27.87 -20.58 42.83
N GLU A 13 28.85 -19.80 43.27
CA GLU A 13 28.68 -18.86 44.39
C GLU A 13 28.26 -17.45 43.95
N ALA A 14 28.54 -17.09 42.69
CA ALA A 14 28.30 -15.75 42.16
C ALA A 14 27.69 -15.77 40.75
N CYS A 15 26.96 -14.70 40.41
CA CYS A 15 26.37 -14.53 39.10
C CYS A 15 27.41 -14.09 38.06
N ILE A 16 27.50 -14.79 36.93
CA ILE A 16 28.44 -14.42 35.86
C ILE A 16 28.10 -13.12 35.11
N ILE A 17 26.88 -12.57 35.26
CA ILE A 17 26.47 -11.32 34.60
C ILE A 17 26.98 -10.10 35.36
N CYS A 18 26.80 -10.07 36.69
CA CYS A 18 27.14 -8.92 37.53
C CYS A 18 28.29 -9.19 38.51
N THR A 19 28.80 -10.44 38.56
CA THR A 19 29.87 -10.91 39.45
C THR A 19 29.57 -10.83 40.96
N GLU A 20 28.31 -10.58 41.33
CA GLU A 20 27.85 -10.53 42.73
C GLU A 20 27.49 -11.92 43.27
N PRO A 21 27.71 -12.18 44.57
CA PRO A 21 27.33 -13.44 45.19
C PRO A 21 25.81 -13.65 45.22
N PHE A 22 25.38 -14.91 45.17
CA PHE A 22 23.96 -15.23 45.34
C PHE A 22 23.49 -15.04 46.78
N GLY A 23 22.26 -14.59 46.96
CA GLY A 23 21.69 -14.31 48.27
C GLY A 23 20.19 -14.00 48.21
N ALA A 24 19.63 -13.53 49.31
CA ALA A 24 18.20 -13.19 49.41
C ALA A 24 17.78 -12.14 48.35
N ASP A 25 18.63 -11.11 48.15
CA ASP A 25 18.41 -10.03 47.18
C ASP A 25 18.91 -10.38 45.76
N HIS A 26 19.62 -11.50 45.62
CA HIS A 26 20.21 -11.96 44.37
C HIS A 26 19.91 -13.44 44.15
N GLN A 27 18.63 -13.77 44.04
CA GLN A 27 18.17 -15.16 43.97
C GLN A 27 18.70 -15.87 42.71
N PRO A 28 19.30 -17.06 42.85
CA PRO A 28 19.77 -17.83 41.71
C PRO A 28 18.59 -18.46 40.95
N VAL A 29 18.65 -18.40 39.63
CA VAL A 29 17.73 -19.10 38.71
C VAL A 29 18.53 -19.86 37.66
N SER A 30 18.07 -21.06 37.32
CA SER A 30 18.67 -21.86 36.25
C SER A 30 17.90 -21.69 34.94
N LEU A 31 18.63 -21.62 33.84
CA LEU A 31 18.08 -21.70 32.49
C LEU A 31 17.90 -23.18 32.06
N PRO A 32 17.19 -23.46 30.94
CA PRO A 32 17.09 -24.82 30.40
C PRO A 32 18.45 -25.47 30.11
N CYS A 33 19.44 -24.68 29.69
CA CYS A 33 20.85 -25.10 29.50
C CYS A 33 21.62 -25.32 30.81
N LYS A 34 20.95 -25.26 31.96
CA LYS A 34 21.47 -25.50 33.33
C LYS A 34 22.46 -24.48 33.87
N HIS A 35 22.81 -23.44 33.11
CA HIS A 35 23.56 -22.30 33.63
C HIS A 35 22.73 -21.48 34.62
N ILE A 36 23.38 -20.98 35.67
CA ILE A 36 22.75 -20.29 36.81
C ILE A 36 23.11 -18.80 36.79
N PHE A 37 22.11 -17.95 37.02
CA PHE A 37 22.24 -16.49 37.03
C PHE A 37 21.39 -15.87 38.14
N GLY A 38 21.65 -14.61 38.49
CA GLY A 38 20.73 -13.85 39.34
C GLY A 38 19.43 -13.58 38.58
N HIS A 39 18.29 -13.78 39.24
CA HIS A 39 16.97 -13.68 38.62
C HIS A 39 16.76 -12.34 37.90
N GLU A 40 17.02 -11.22 38.57
CA GLU A 40 16.88 -9.89 37.95
C GLU A 40 17.95 -9.62 36.87
N CYS A 41 19.15 -10.19 37.00
CA CYS A 41 20.20 -10.06 35.98
C CYS A 41 19.82 -10.74 34.67
N ILE A 42 19.39 -12.01 34.72
CA ILE A 42 19.00 -12.72 33.49
C ILE A 42 17.72 -12.15 32.90
N LYS A 43 16.77 -11.71 33.73
CA LYS A 43 15.56 -11.01 33.28
C LYS A 43 15.90 -9.68 32.59
N ARG A 44 16.84 -8.90 33.13
CA ARG A 44 17.33 -7.66 32.50
C ARG A 44 18.08 -7.97 31.20
N TRP A 45 18.91 -9.00 31.18
CA TRP A 45 19.58 -9.47 29.96
C TRP A 45 18.57 -9.76 28.86
N LEU A 46 17.56 -10.59 29.14
CA LEU A 46 16.52 -10.97 28.17
C LEU A 46 15.68 -9.79 27.68
N ARG A 47 15.41 -8.78 28.54
CA ARG A 47 14.55 -7.63 28.20
C ARG A 47 15.29 -6.50 27.48
N VAL A 48 16.45 -6.10 27.99
CA VAL A 48 17.13 -4.85 27.59
C VAL A 48 18.62 -5.05 27.28
N GLY A 49 19.10 -6.30 27.24
CA GLY A 49 20.48 -6.61 26.87
C GLY A 49 20.81 -6.11 25.46
N ARG A 50 22.02 -5.58 25.28
CA ARG A 50 22.55 -5.21 23.96
C ARG A 50 23.12 -6.47 23.29
N GLY A 51 22.70 -6.79 22.07
CA GLY A 51 23.19 -7.95 21.31
C GLY A 51 22.21 -9.14 21.28
N ASN A 52 22.72 -10.37 21.30
CA ASN A 52 21.90 -11.60 21.29
C ASN A 52 21.28 -11.88 22.68
N ASN A 53 20.27 -11.09 23.02
CA ASN A 53 19.53 -11.17 24.28
C ASN A 53 18.50 -12.32 24.33
N THR A 54 18.44 -13.17 23.31
CA THR A 54 17.55 -14.34 23.27
C THR A 54 18.25 -15.65 23.64
N SER A 55 19.56 -15.58 23.89
CA SER A 55 20.43 -16.71 24.18
C SER A 55 21.06 -16.59 25.56
N CYS A 56 21.50 -17.74 26.09
CA CYS A 56 22.29 -17.84 27.31
C CYS A 56 23.57 -16.99 27.22
N PRO A 57 23.86 -16.11 28.20
CA PRO A 57 25.10 -15.33 28.22
C PRO A 57 26.37 -16.20 28.23
N GLN A 58 26.28 -17.42 28.77
CA GLN A 58 27.43 -18.30 28.96
C GLN A 58 27.65 -19.26 27.79
N CYS A 59 26.65 -20.06 27.41
CA CYS A 59 26.78 -21.06 26.33
C CYS A 59 26.15 -20.67 25.00
N ARG A 60 25.41 -19.56 24.95
CA ARG A 60 24.64 -19.10 23.78
C ARG A 60 23.46 -19.97 23.34
N ASP A 61 23.10 -20.99 24.11
CA ASP A 61 21.87 -21.76 23.87
C ASP A 61 20.65 -20.83 23.81
N VAL A 62 19.79 -21.03 22.81
CA VAL A 62 18.61 -20.19 22.59
C VAL A 62 17.59 -20.46 23.71
N ILE A 63 17.30 -19.42 24.50
CA ILE A 63 16.36 -19.47 25.63
C ILE A 63 14.96 -19.10 25.13
N VAL A 64 14.90 -18.01 24.36
CA VAL A 64 13.67 -17.50 23.77
C VAL A 64 13.79 -17.74 22.29
N GLN A 65 13.03 -18.71 21.77
CA GLN A 65 12.77 -18.73 20.34
C GLN A 65 11.99 -17.46 20.02
N LYS A 66 12.65 -16.45 19.44
CA LYS A 66 11.92 -15.46 18.66
C LYS A 66 11.19 -16.30 17.63
N LYS A 67 9.86 -16.35 17.71
CA LYS A 67 9.08 -16.74 16.55
C LYS A 67 9.46 -15.74 15.46
N ASN A 68 10.44 -16.09 14.64
CA ASN A 68 10.45 -15.64 13.28
C ASN A 68 9.21 -16.31 12.69
N GLU A 69 8.05 -15.67 12.89
CA GLU A 69 6.94 -15.84 11.98
C GLU A 69 7.48 -15.30 10.65
N ARG A 70 8.27 -16.13 9.95
CA ARG A 70 8.51 -15.93 8.54
C ARG A 70 7.11 -15.92 7.96
N THR A 71 6.62 -14.74 7.62
CA THR A 71 5.46 -14.59 6.76
C THR A 71 5.73 -15.51 5.57
N ALA A 72 4.78 -16.40 5.28
CA ALA A 72 4.99 -17.39 4.26
C ALA A 72 5.35 -16.69 2.93
N PHE A 73 6.27 -17.27 2.16
CA PHE A 73 6.73 -16.69 0.91
C PHE A 73 5.71 -17.00 -0.20
N ASP A 74 4.54 -16.40 -0.09
CA ASP A 74 3.39 -16.60 -0.98
C ASP A 74 2.71 -15.27 -1.32
N VAL A 75 1.85 -15.30 -2.35
CA VAL A 75 1.18 -14.11 -2.88
C VAL A 75 0.34 -13.38 -1.80
N PRO A 76 -0.61 -14.03 -1.09
CA PRO A 76 -1.35 -13.40 -0.01
C PRO A 76 -0.48 -12.76 1.08
N SER A 77 0.51 -13.49 1.59
CA SER A 77 1.35 -13.05 2.70
C SER A 77 2.20 -11.83 2.32
N ILE A 78 2.83 -11.85 1.14
CA ILE A 78 3.65 -10.74 0.64
C ILE A 78 2.77 -9.53 0.32
N TRP A 79 1.61 -9.73 -0.32
CA TRP A 79 0.68 -8.63 -0.61
C TRP A 79 0.18 -7.95 0.66
N LYS A 80 -0.14 -8.73 1.70
CA LYS A 80 -0.51 -8.20 3.02
C LYS A 80 0.63 -7.38 3.63
N ALA A 81 1.84 -7.93 3.66
CA ALA A 81 3.02 -7.22 4.19
C ALA A 81 3.33 -5.94 3.40
N MET A 82 3.05 -5.93 2.09
CA MET A 82 3.14 -4.74 1.24
C MET A 82 2.10 -3.68 1.62
N CYS A 83 0.85 -4.07 1.85
CA CYS A 83 -0.21 -3.16 2.27
C CYS A 83 0.02 -2.54 3.65
N GLU A 84 0.76 -3.23 4.53
CA GLU A 84 1.08 -2.80 5.89
C GLU A 84 2.32 -1.87 5.98
N GLN A 85 2.96 -1.54 4.84
CA GLN A 85 4.10 -0.63 4.84
C GLN A 85 3.73 0.82 5.24
N PRO A 86 4.65 1.57 5.88
CA PRO A 86 4.45 2.99 6.17
C PRO A 86 4.16 3.83 4.92
N SER A 87 3.37 4.90 5.06
CA SER A 87 2.96 5.75 3.93
C SER A 87 4.13 6.40 3.22
N GLU A 88 5.17 6.81 3.97
CA GLU A 88 6.37 7.44 3.44
C GLU A 88 7.10 6.48 2.50
N ARG A 89 7.16 5.20 2.89
CA ARG A 89 7.80 4.15 2.10
C ARG A 89 7.01 3.85 0.82
N LEU A 90 5.69 3.74 0.93
CA LEU A 90 4.80 3.55 -0.21
C LEU A 90 4.82 4.76 -1.15
N HIS A 91 5.00 5.97 -0.62
CA HIS A 91 5.18 7.18 -1.41
C HIS A 91 6.47 7.14 -2.24
N ILE A 92 7.60 6.70 -1.67
CA ILE A 92 8.85 6.50 -2.43
C ILE A 92 8.61 5.50 -3.56
N PHE A 93 8.01 4.34 -3.23
CA PHE A 93 7.70 3.30 -4.21
C PHE A 93 6.86 3.82 -5.40
N ILE A 94 5.76 4.53 -5.11
CA ILE A 94 4.88 5.09 -6.14
C ILE A 94 5.56 6.22 -6.91
N THR A 95 6.42 7.00 -6.28
CA THR A 95 7.21 8.04 -6.96
C THR A 95 8.16 7.42 -7.99
N GLU A 96 8.79 6.29 -7.67
CA GLU A 96 9.59 5.55 -8.63
C GLU A 96 8.77 4.94 -9.77
N ILE A 97 7.54 4.47 -9.49
CA ILE A 97 6.62 4.05 -10.56
C ILE A 97 6.29 5.22 -11.50
N TRP A 98 6.02 6.42 -10.97
CA TRP A 98 5.81 7.61 -11.80
C TRP A 98 7.04 7.93 -12.67
N SER A 99 8.25 7.74 -12.14
CA SER A 99 9.50 7.87 -12.90
C SER A 99 9.56 6.87 -14.07
N GLY A 100 9.25 5.60 -13.82
CA GLY A 100 9.17 4.58 -14.87
C GLY A 100 8.10 4.88 -15.93
N LEU A 101 6.91 5.33 -15.51
CA LEU A 101 5.85 5.75 -16.43
C LEU A 101 6.28 6.90 -17.35
N ARG A 102 7.04 7.89 -16.84
CA ARG A 102 7.63 8.95 -17.67
C ARG A 102 8.53 8.39 -18.76
N LEU A 103 9.38 7.42 -18.42
CA LEU A 103 10.24 6.75 -19.41
C LEU A 103 9.42 5.99 -20.46
N LEU A 104 8.34 5.32 -20.05
CA LEU A 104 7.44 4.61 -20.96
C LEU A 104 6.74 5.57 -21.93
N TRP A 105 6.20 6.70 -21.45
CA TRP A 105 5.58 7.70 -22.33
C TRP A 105 6.57 8.33 -23.31
N HIS A 106 7.83 8.52 -22.91
CA HIS A 106 8.88 8.99 -23.82
C HIS A 106 9.12 8.01 -24.97
N ARG A 107 8.99 6.70 -24.73
CA ARG A 107 9.14 5.66 -25.76
C ARG A 107 7.87 5.47 -26.59
N LYS A 108 6.71 5.55 -25.94
CA LYS A 108 5.40 5.23 -26.53
C LYS A 108 4.33 6.19 -25.99
N SER A 109 4.07 7.24 -26.78
CA SER A 109 3.18 8.35 -26.38
C SER A 109 1.69 7.97 -26.30
N ASN A 110 1.27 6.85 -26.91
CA ASN A 110 -0.13 6.42 -26.89
C ASN A 110 -0.60 5.87 -25.54
N GLY A 111 0.30 5.65 -24.57
CA GLY A 111 -0.02 5.18 -23.23
C GLY A 111 -0.45 3.71 -23.11
N LYS A 112 -0.49 2.96 -24.22
CA LYS A 112 -0.87 1.54 -24.25
C LYS A 112 0.38 0.68 -24.04
N PHE A 113 0.73 0.39 -22.79
CA PHE A 113 1.93 -0.38 -22.44
C PHE A 113 1.63 -1.86 -22.23
N SER A 114 2.55 -2.71 -22.68
CA SER A 114 2.53 -4.13 -22.42
C SER A 114 2.86 -4.41 -20.94
N VAL A 115 2.47 -5.57 -20.42
CA VAL A 115 2.84 -6.02 -19.07
C VAL A 115 4.35 -6.10 -18.92
N THR A 116 5.05 -6.57 -19.95
CA THR A 116 6.53 -6.62 -20.00
C THR A 116 7.13 -5.22 -19.87
N GLU A 117 6.65 -4.26 -20.65
CA GLU A 117 7.11 -2.86 -20.61
C GLU A 117 6.91 -2.26 -19.20
N ILE A 118 5.74 -2.50 -18.61
CA ILE A 118 5.37 -2.04 -17.27
C ILE A 118 6.28 -2.66 -16.20
N LEU A 119 6.49 -3.97 -16.24
CA LEU A 119 7.31 -4.68 -15.25
C LEU A 119 8.77 -4.22 -15.32
N ASP A 120 9.37 -4.22 -16.51
CA ASP A 120 10.80 -3.93 -16.68
C ASP A 120 11.14 -2.46 -16.46
N THR A 121 10.23 -1.54 -16.82
CA THR A 121 10.54 -0.09 -16.80
C THR A 121 10.00 0.61 -15.55
N ALA A 122 8.89 0.16 -14.97
CA ALA A 122 8.25 0.85 -13.85
C ALA A 122 8.26 0.04 -12.55
N ILE A 123 7.76 -1.20 -12.55
CA ILE A 123 7.53 -1.94 -11.30
C ILE A 123 8.84 -2.50 -10.72
N ASN A 124 9.61 -3.26 -11.50
CA ASN A 124 10.83 -3.91 -11.00
C ASN A 124 11.86 -2.88 -10.51
N PRO A 125 12.15 -1.79 -11.25
CA PRO A 125 13.05 -0.75 -10.75
C PRO A 125 12.53 -0.10 -9.46
N ALA A 126 11.23 0.20 -9.37
CA ALA A 126 10.64 0.82 -8.18
C ALA A 126 10.73 -0.08 -6.94
N LEU A 127 10.47 -1.39 -7.10
CA LEU A 127 10.60 -2.36 -6.02
C LEU A 127 12.05 -2.40 -5.51
N VAL A 128 13.02 -2.56 -6.41
CA VAL A 128 14.45 -2.65 -6.08
C VAL A 128 14.96 -1.37 -5.43
N GLN A 129 14.64 -0.20 -5.99
CA GLN A 129 15.12 1.10 -5.48
C GLN A 129 14.53 1.47 -4.11
N THR A 130 13.34 0.97 -3.80
CA THR A 130 12.67 1.22 -2.51
C THR A 130 13.04 0.19 -1.43
N THR A 131 13.81 -0.85 -1.78
CA THR A 131 14.47 -1.68 -0.76
C THR A 131 15.52 -0.84 -0.04
N ASN A 132 15.75 -1.07 1.26
CA ASN A 132 16.77 -0.31 2.00
C ASN A 132 18.15 -1.00 1.88
N PRO A 133 19.07 -0.52 1.01
CA PRO A 133 20.38 -1.15 0.83
C PRO A 133 21.34 -0.91 2.00
N THR A 134 20.94 -0.14 3.01
CA THR A 134 21.75 0.13 4.22
C THR A 134 21.27 -0.65 5.45
N ALA A 135 20.12 -1.31 5.38
CA ALA A 135 19.58 -2.08 6.49
C ALA A 135 20.50 -3.28 6.86
N PRO A 136 20.54 -3.74 8.12
CA PRO A 136 21.25 -4.98 8.49
C PRO A 136 20.76 -6.17 7.66
N ARG A 137 21.64 -7.14 7.34
CA ARG A 137 21.31 -8.33 6.50
C ARG A 137 20.00 -9.02 6.91
N GLN A 138 19.78 -9.22 8.21
CA GLN A 138 18.55 -9.82 8.73
C GLN A 138 17.26 -9.04 8.43
N ARG A 139 17.31 -7.71 8.28
CA ARG A 139 16.15 -6.91 7.84
C ARG A 139 15.97 -6.91 6.32
N ARG A 140 17.04 -7.11 5.55
CA ARG A 140 16.95 -7.23 4.08
C ARG A 140 16.34 -8.57 3.66
N GLU A 141 16.63 -9.64 4.39
CA GLU A 141 16.05 -10.98 4.15
C GLU A 141 14.55 -11.07 4.46
N GLN A 142 13.93 -10.01 4.96
CA GLN A 142 12.50 -9.94 5.33
C GLN A 142 11.86 -8.64 4.80
N ASP A 143 12.38 -8.09 3.70
CA ASP A 143 11.88 -6.85 3.12
C ASP A 143 10.72 -7.15 2.14
N PRO A 144 9.48 -6.70 2.42
CA PRO A 144 8.32 -7.07 1.59
C PRO A 144 8.41 -6.62 0.13
N LEU A 145 9.15 -5.54 -0.17
CA LEU A 145 9.34 -5.08 -1.55
C LEU A 145 10.35 -5.97 -2.27
N LEU A 146 11.38 -6.42 -1.57
CA LEU A 146 12.34 -7.38 -2.11
C LEU A 146 11.67 -8.74 -2.33
N ASP A 147 10.87 -9.20 -1.38
CA ASP A 147 10.11 -10.45 -1.50
C ASP A 147 9.11 -10.40 -2.66
N CYS A 148 8.43 -9.26 -2.81
CA CYS A 148 7.55 -9.01 -3.95
C CYS A 148 8.30 -9.07 -5.29
N TYR A 149 9.45 -8.40 -5.39
CA TYR A 149 10.31 -8.45 -6.57
C TYR A 149 10.77 -9.87 -6.88
N ASN A 150 11.30 -10.59 -5.88
CA ASN A 150 11.80 -11.94 -6.04
C ASN A 150 10.71 -12.90 -6.51
N LEU A 151 9.50 -12.82 -5.93
CA LEU A 151 8.39 -13.69 -6.33
C LEU A 151 7.91 -13.38 -7.75
N ILE A 152 7.77 -12.10 -8.11
CA ILE A 152 7.40 -11.68 -9.48
C ILE A 152 8.45 -12.15 -10.48
N ALA A 153 9.74 -11.90 -10.20
CA ALA A 153 10.83 -12.27 -11.09
C ALA A 153 10.91 -13.79 -11.27
N ALA A 154 10.74 -14.57 -10.21
CA ALA A 154 10.72 -16.02 -10.28
C ALA A 154 9.52 -16.51 -11.12
N SER A 155 8.30 -16.09 -10.78
CA SER A 155 7.09 -16.57 -11.47
C SER A 155 7.04 -16.14 -12.93
N TRP A 156 7.42 -14.89 -13.23
CA TRP A 156 7.32 -14.34 -14.58
C TRP A 156 8.39 -14.91 -15.52
N ASN A 157 9.63 -15.11 -15.05
CA ASN A 157 10.66 -15.78 -15.85
C ASN A 157 10.32 -17.24 -16.10
N SER A 158 9.79 -17.97 -15.10
CA SER A 158 9.38 -19.38 -15.28
C SER A 158 8.25 -19.56 -16.29
N LEU A 159 7.38 -18.56 -16.47
CA LEU A 159 6.30 -18.57 -17.46
C LEU A 159 6.74 -18.12 -18.87
N GLY A 160 8.02 -17.83 -19.09
CA GLY A 160 8.52 -17.34 -20.37
C GLY A 160 8.18 -15.88 -20.65
N ARG A 161 8.02 -15.07 -19.60
CA ARG A 161 7.71 -13.62 -19.66
C ARG A 161 6.45 -13.30 -20.48
N PRO A 162 5.28 -13.86 -20.11
CA PRO A 162 4.05 -13.59 -20.83
C PRO A 162 3.65 -12.11 -20.68
N ASP A 163 2.93 -11.60 -21.67
CA ASP A 163 2.34 -10.25 -21.62
C ASP A 163 1.04 -10.19 -20.80
N THR A 164 0.89 -11.11 -19.84
CA THR A 164 -0.23 -11.21 -18.92
C THR A 164 0.28 -11.16 -17.49
N ALA A 165 -0.33 -10.31 -16.66
CA ALA A 165 0.04 -10.18 -15.26
C ALA A 165 -0.45 -11.41 -14.49
N THR A 166 0.40 -11.99 -13.66
CA THR A 166 0.10 -13.17 -12.82
C THR A 166 0.58 -12.95 -11.38
N GLY A 167 -0.07 -13.60 -10.40
CA GLY A 167 0.30 -13.48 -8.99
C GLY A 167 0.38 -12.03 -8.51
N LEU A 168 1.50 -11.66 -7.86
CA LEU A 168 1.74 -10.30 -7.35
C LEU A 168 1.88 -9.23 -8.44
N ALA A 169 2.11 -9.61 -9.70
CA ALA A 169 2.16 -8.63 -10.78
C ALA A 169 0.78 -8.04 -11.07
N ILE A 170 -0.31 -8.78 -10.80
CA ILE A 170 -1.69 -8.34 -11.08
C ILE A 170 -2.01 -6.98 -10.43
N PRO A 171 -1.95 -6.84 -9.09
CA PRO A 171 -2.33 -5.59 -8.45
C PRO A 171 -1.34 -4.45 -8.73
N LEU A 172 -0.07 -4.74 -9.02
CA LEU A 172 0.91 -3.72 -9.34
C LEU A 172 0.76 -3.20 -10.78
N VAL A 173 0.50 -4.08 -11.75
CA VAL A 173 0.19 -3.66 -13.13
C VAL A 173 -1.11 -2.87 -13.18
N ARG A 174 -2.13 -3.28 -12.40
CA ARG A 174 -3.38 -2.52 -12.22
C ARG A 174 -3.10 -1.11 -11.68
N LEU A 175 -2.26 -0.98 -10.67
CA LEU A 175 -1.83 0.32 -10.13
C LEU A 175 -1.18 1.20 -11.20
N VAL A 176 -0.25 0.65 -11.98
CA VAL A 176 0.43 1.39 -13.06
C VAL A 176 -0.55 1.86 -14.13
N ARG A 177 -1.53 1.02 -14.52
CA ARG A 177 -2.58 1.41 -15.47
C ARG A 177 -3.48 2.52 -14.92
N LEU A 178 -3.89 2.42 -13.67
CA LEU A 178 -4.66 3.46 -12.97
C LEU A 178 -3.89 4.80 -12.95
N MET A 179 -2.61 4.76 -12.57
CA MET A 179 -1.73 5.93 -12.56
C MET A 179 -1.58 6.50 -13.98
N SER A 180 -1.37 5.64 -14.98
CA SER A 180 -1.22 6.04 -16.37
C SER A 180 -2.46 6.77 -16.88
N GLY A 181 -3.67 6.22 -16.68
CA GLY A 181 -4.93 6.85 -17.07
C GLY A 181 -5.17 8.20 -16.37
N ALA A 182 -4.86 8.27 -15.07
CA ALA A 182 -5.01 9.49 -14.28
C ALA A 182 -4.05 10.62 -14.69
N SER A 183 -2.93 10.33 -15.34
CA SER A 183 -1.90 11.31 -15.72
C SER A 183 -2.42 12.44 -16.62
N SER A 184 -3.48 12.18 -17.39
CA SER A 184 -4.14 13.17 -18.25
C SER A 184 -5.05 14.14 -17.48
N THR A 185 -5.39 13.79 -16.23
CA THR A 185 -6.37 14.48 -15.39
C THR A 185 -5.71 15.29 -14.27
N ILE A 186 -4.58 14.80 -13.75
CA ILE A 186 -3.87 15.46 -12.64
C ILE A 186 -2.64 16.23 -13.14
N PRO A 187 -2.35 17.42 -12.57
CA PRO A 187 -1.10 18.12 -12.85
C PRO A 187 0.12 17.36 -12.33
N LYS A 188 1.26 17.48 -13.04
CA LYS A 188 2.53 16.78 -12.73
C LYS A 188 3.02 16.99 -11.30
N TRP A 189 2.81 18.15 -10.70
CA TRP A 189 3.26 18.41 -9.33
C TRP A 189 2.49 17.60 -8.27
N LEU A 190 1.28 17.09 -8.58
CA LEU A 190 0.56 16.20 -7.65
C LEU A 190 1.15 14.79 -7.60
N THR A 191 1.88 14.34 -8.62
CA THR A 191 2.45 12.98 -8.66
C THR A 191 3.63 12.81 -7.69
N THR A 192 4.14 13.92 -7.14
CA THR A 192 5.22 13.93 -6.14
C THR A 192 4.70 14.20 -4.73
N VAL A 193 3.38 14.27 -4.53
CA VAL A 193 2.78 14.56 -3.24
C VAL A 193 2.46 13.26 -2.51
N GLU A 194 3.00 13.09 -1.30
CA GLU A 194 2.84 11.87 -0.48
C GLU A 194 1.39 11.40 -0.37
N ARG A 195 0.51 12.25 0.16
CA ARG A 195 -0.91 11.92 0.35
C ARG A 195 -1.64 11.49 -0.94
N VAL A 196 -1.25 12.06 -2.09
CA VAL A 196 -1.83 11.70 -3.39
C VAL A 196 -1.36 10.30 -3.78
N ASN A 197 -0.05 10.05 -3.70
CA ASN A 197 0.51 8.73 -3.98
C ASN A 197 -0.07 7.66 -3.04
N TYR A 198 -0.22 7.98 -1.76
CA TYR A 198 -0.85 7.09 -0.79
C TYR A 198 -2.33 6.84 -1.11
N LEU A 199 -3.08 7.84 -1.62
CA LEU A 199 -4.45 7.62 -2.09
C LEU A 199 -4.51 6.69 -3.31
N PHE A 200 -3.58 6.81 -4.26
CA PHE A 200 -3.45 5.84 -5.37
C PHE A 200 -3.18 4.42 -4.85
N TRP A 201 -2.28 4.28 -3.86
CA TRP A 201 -2.03 2.99 -3.21
C TRP A 201 -3.31 2.42 -2.59
N LYS A 202 -3.98 3.18 -1.71
CA LYS A 202 -5.19 2.72 -1.01
C LYS A 202 -6.30 2.34 -1.98
N ALA A 203 -6.52 3.14 -3.03
CA ALA A 203 -7.51 2.88 -4.07
C ALA A 203 -7.22 1.59 -4.85
N ASN A 204 -5.96 1.29 -5.12
CA ASN A 204 -5.57 0.03 -5.75
C ASN A 204 -5.65 -1.15 -4.77
N ALA A 205 -5.20 -0.96 -3.53
CA ALA A 205 -5.10 -2.01 -2.52
C ALA A 205 -6.45 -2.48 -1.98
N CYS A 206 -7.49 -1.64 -2.07
CA CYS A 206 -8.83 -2.03 -1.65
C CYS A 206 -9.57 -2.95 -2.63
N ILE A 207 -9.02 -3.17 -3.83
CA ILE A 207 -9.55 -4.10 -4.82
C ILE A 207 -8.89 -5.46 -4.64
N GLU A 208 -9.64 -6.54 -4.80
CA GLU A 208 -9.14 -7.92 -4.69
C GLU A 208 -7.83 -8.11 -5.46
N PRO A 209 -6.79 -8.75 -4.88
CA PRO A 209 -5.47 -8.85 -5.52
C PRO A 209 -5.49 -9.63 -6.85
N THR A 210 -6.48 -10.49 -7.05
CA THR A 210 -6.67 -11.31 -8.26
C THR A 210 -7.33 -10.55 -9.41
N ALA A 211 -7.99 -9.41 -9.14
CA ALA A 211 -8.69 -8.64 -10.15
C ALA A 211 -7.70 -7.89 -11.06
N THR A 212 -7.70 -8.18 -12.35
CA THR A 212 -6.76 -7.59 -13.32
C THR A 212 -7.04 -6.12 -13.63
N ASN A 213 -8.30 -5.72 -13.59
CA ASN A 213 -8.76 -4.37 -13.94
C ASN A 213 -9.68 -3.81 -12.84
N ILE A 214 -9.86 -2.49 -12.84
CA ILE A 214 -10.86 -1.80 -12.02
C ILE A 214 -12.22 -1.99 -12.71
N SER A 215 -13.26 -2.37 -11.96
CA SER A 215 -14.63 -2.51 -12.50
C SER A 215 -15.48 -1.30 -12.18
N TRP A 216 -16.30 -0.85 -13.14
CA TRP A 216 -17.36 0.13 -12.87
C TRP A 216 -18.33 -0.36 -11.79
N ASP A 217 -18.62 -1.66 -11.72
CA ASP A 217 -19.49 -2.24 -10.69
C ASP A 217 -18.94 -1.97 -9.27
N THR A 218 -17.63 -2.01 -9.09
CA THR A 218 -16.98 -1.72 -7.80
C THR A 218 -17.21 -0.26 -7.38
N ILE A 219 -17.08 0.67 -8.31
CA ILE A 219 -17.31 2.10 -8.07
C ILE A 219 -18.80 2.38 -7.83
N MET A 220 -19.67 1.80 -8.64
CA MET A 220 -21.12 1.94 -8.49
C MET A 220 -21.57 1.41 -7.11
N ALA A 221 -21.12 0.21 -6.72
CA ALA A 221 -21.40 -0.34 -5.40
C ALA A 221 -20.86 0.54 -4.26
N ALA A 222 -19.64 1.07 -4.40
CA ALA A 222 -19.06 2.00 -3.43
C ALA A 222 -19.88 3.29 -3.30
N SER A 223 -20.40 3.82 -4.40
CA SER A 223 -21.23 5.03 -4.42
C SER A 223 -22.59 4.85 -3.75
N GLN A 224 -23.14 3.63 -3.77
CA GLN A 224 -24.43 3.29 -3.19
C GLN A 224 -24.33 2.93 -1.70
N ASN A 225 -23.26 2.25 -1.29
CA ASN A 225 -23.05 1.84 0.10
C ASN A 225 -21.88 2.59 0.76
N LEU A 226 -22.13 3.86 1.08
CA LEU A 226 -21.14 4.76 1.70
C LEU A 226 -20.77 4.42 3.16
N VAL A 227 -21.51 3.48 3.78
CA VAL A 227 -21.22 2.96 5.12
C VAL A 227 -20.10 1.93 5.05
N ASN A 228 -20.05 1.13 4.00
CA ASN A 228 -18.97 0.18 3.79
C ASN A 228 -17.68 0.92 3.38
N ALA A 229 -16.67 0.87 4.25
CA ALA A 229 -15.39 1.53 4.01
C ALA A 229 -14.48 0.78 3.01
N GLN A 230 -14.79 -0.47 2.63
CA GLN A 230 -13.92 -1.33 1.82
C GLN A 230 -13.45 -0.62 0.55
N HIS A 231 -14.37 -0.17 -0.32
CA HIS A 231 -14.03 0.47 -1.60
C HIS A 231 -14.07 2.00 -1.54
N LEU A 232 -14.19 2.58 -0.34
CA LEU A 232 -14.20 4.03 -0.15
C LEU A 232 -12.92 4.71 -0.66
N PRO A 233 -11.69 4.15 -0.49
CA PRO A 233 -10.49 4.78 -1.03
C PRO A 233 -10.51 4.91 -2.55
N LEU A 234 -11.07 3.91 -3.24
CA LEU A 234 -11.24 3.95 -4.69
C LEU A 234 -12.27 5.01 -5.11
N LEU A 235 -13.40 5.11 -4.40
CA LEU A 235 -14.38 6.17 -4.63
C LEU A 235 -13.80 7.56 -4.35
N HIS A 236 -12.98 7.71 -3.30
CA HIS A 236 -12.28 8.94 -2.97
C HIS A 236 -11.31 9.33 -4.09
N LEU A 237 -10.46 8.41 -4.55
CA LEU A 237 -9.58 8.68 -5.69
C LEU A 237 -10.38 9.08 -6.93
N TYR A 238 -11.45 8.35 -7.27
CA TYR A 238 -12.29 8.66 -8.42
C TYR A 238 -12.89 10.08 -8.33
N THR A 239 -13.41 10.44 -7.16
CA THR A 239 -13.98 11.79 -6.89
C THR A 239 -12.90 12.87 -6.95
N MET A 240 -11.70 12.57 -6.45
CA MET A 240 -10.54 13.45 -6.52
C MET A 240 -10.16 13.71 -7.98
N LEU A 241 -10.12 12.69 -8.83
CA LEU A 241 -9.85 12.81 -10.27
C LEU A 241 -10.93 13.64 -10.98
N ILE A 242 -12.22 13.47 -10.68
CA ILE A 242 -13.28 14.34 -11.21
C ILE A 242 -13.04 15.80 -10.81
N SER A 243 -12.73 16.02 -9.54
CA SER A 243 -12.41 17.34 -8.98
C SER A 243 -11.20 17.99 -9.66
N GLN A 244 -10.14 17.23 -9.94
CA GLN A 244 -8.96 17.72 -10.68
C GLN A 244 -9.29 17.99 -12.15
N SER A 245 -10.09 17.13 -12.78
CA SER A 245 -10.59 17.33 -14.15
C SER A 245 -11.34 18.65 -14.29
N ILE A 246 -12.21 18.99 -13.33
CA ILE A 246 -12.92 20.28 -13.33
C ILE A 246 -11.95 21.46 -13.21
N SER A 247 -10.93 21.34 -12.35
CA SER A 247 -9.99 22.44 -12.08
C SER A 247 -8.96 22.68 -13.19
N HIS A 248 -8.60 21.63 -13.93
CA HIS A 248 -7.47 21.68 -14.88
C HIS A 248 -7.85 21.46 -16.34
N CYS A 249 -9.02 20.87 -16.64
CA CYS A 249 -9.50 20.82 -18.02
C CYS A 249 -10.12 22.16 -18.43
N ALA A 250 -9.93 22.53 -19.70
CA ALA A 250 -10.61 23.67 -20.31
C ALA A 250 -12.13 23.57 -20.10
N GLN A 251 -12.75 24.61 -19.56
CA GLN A 251 -14.19 24.66 -19.38
C GLN A 251 -14.88 25.10 -20.68
N PRO A 252 -16.11 24.63 -20.95
CA PRO A 252 -16.90 25.15 -22.06
C PRO A 252 -17.06 26.68 -21.96
N LYS A 253 -16.98 27.38 -23.08
CA LYS A 253 -17.20 28.85 -23.13
C LYS A 253 -18.59 29.21 -22.59
N VAL A 254 -19.59 28.40 -22.94
CA VAL A 254 -20.96 28.47 -22.43
C VAL A 254 -21.27 27.12 -21.79
N TRP A 255 -21.77 27.14 -20.56
CA TRP A 255 -22.15 25.90 -19.90
C TRP A 255 -23.42 25.33 -20.56
N PRO A 256 -23.46 24.02 -20.87
CA PRO A 256 -24.64 23.42 -21.48
C PRO A 256 -25.87 23.55 -20.57
N SER A 257 -27.02 23.90 -21.16
CA SER A 257 -28.30 24.02 -20.45
C SER A 257 -29.20 22.80 -20.66
N ARG A 258 -28.99 22.05 -21.73
CA ARG A 258 -29.78 20.85 -22.05
C ARG A 258 -29.22 19.64 -21.31
N ARG A 259 -30.10 18.86 -20.68
CA ARG A 259 -29.74 17.66 -19.89
C ARG A 259 -28.80 16.70 -20.64
N HIS A 260 -29.10 16.38 -21.90
CA HIS A 260 -28.28 15.46 -22.69
C HIS A 260 -26.89 16.01 -23.02
N GLU A 261 -26.73 17.33 -23.17
CA GLU A 261 -25.43 17.96 -23.42
C GLU A 261 -24.56 17.93 -22.15
N VAL A 262 -25.16 18.18 -20.98
CA VAL A 262 -24.49 18.03 -19.68
C VAL A 262 -24.08 16.57 -19.46
N MET A 263 -24.99 15.62 -19.72
CA MET A 263 -24.73 14.20 -19.62
C MET A 263 -23.54 13.78 -20.50
N ASN A 264 -23.53 14.18 -21.78
CA ASN A 264 -22.43 13.86 -22.70
C ASN A 264 -21.09 14.42 -22.21
N LEU A 265 -21.08 15.66 -21.70
CA LEU A 265 -19.88 16.28 -21.13
C LEU A 265 -19.36 15.51 -19.91
N VAL A 266 -20.25 15.11 -19.00
CA VAL A 266 -19.91 14.37 -17.79
C VAL A 266 -19.39 12.98 -18.13
N VAL A 267 -20.06 12.25 -19.04
CA VAL A 267 -19.60 10.92 -19.50
C VAL A 267 -18.23 11.00 -20.16
N GLU A 268 -17.99 12.01 -21.00
CA GLU A 268 -16.68 12.22 -21.62
C GLU A 268 -15.59 12.44 -20.56
N ARG A 269 -15.84 13.33 -19.60
CA ARG A 269 -14.85 13.70 -18.58
C ARG A 269 -14.64 12.65 -17.49
N CYS A 270 -15.69 11.97 -17.08
CA CYS A 270 -15.69 11.13 -15.89
C CYS A 270 -15.63 9.64 -16.21
N CYS A 271 -16.23 9.22 -17.33
CA CYS A 271 -16.20 7.82 -17.73
C CYS A 271 -15.03 7.55 -18.69
N LYS A 272 -14.94 8.29 -19.79
CA LYS A 272 -13.91 8.02 -20.80
C LYS A 272 -12.53 8.51 -20.41
N LYS A 273 -12.37 9.73 -19.87
CA LYS A 273 -11.04 10.23 -19.49
C LYS A 273 -10.45 9.57 -18.23
N ILE A 274 -11.28 9.23 -17.24
CA ILE A 274 -10.81 8.65 -15.97
C ILE A 274 -10.82 7.12 -16.03
N GLY A 275 -11.94 6.50 -16.39
CA GLY A 275 -12.03 5.04 -16.47
C GLY A 275 -11.45 4.45 -17.76
N GLY A 276 -11.51 5.19 -18.87
CA GLY A 276 -10.92 4.76 -20.13
C GLY A 276 -11.50 3.46 -20.68
N GLU A 277 -10.72 2.82 -21.56
CA GLU A 277 -11.00 1.47 -22.08
C GLU A 277 -10.49 0.36 -21.13
N ASP A 278 -9.70 0.73 -20.11
CA ASP A 278 -9.00 -0.21 -19.24
C ASP A 278 -9.88 -0.71 -18.08
N TRP A 279 -10.95 0.00 -17.73
CA TRP A 279 -11.89 -0.44 -16.70
C TRP A 279 -12.88 -1.46 -17.26
N SER A 280 -13.11 -2.54 -16.51
CA SER A 280 -14.11 -3.54 -16.84
C SER A 280 -15.53 -3.06 -16.50
N SER A 281 -16.53 -3.76 -17.04
CA SER A 281 -17.97 -3.41 -17.00
C SER A 281 -18.26 -2.00 -17.57
N ARG A 282 -19.48 -1.49 -17.39
CA ARG A 282 -19.91 -0.18 -17.90
C ARG A 282 -20.81 0.53 -16.90
N PRO A 283 -20.75 1.87 -16.81
CA PRO A 283 -21.66 2.62 -15.95
C PRO A 283 -23.10 2.52 -16.45
N THR A 284 -24.03 2.23 -15.53
CA THR A 284 -25.47 2.21 -15.81
C THR A 284 -25.99 3.63 -16.09
N ASN A 285 -27.18 3.74 -16.67
CA ASN A 285 -27.77 5.06 -16.92
C ASN A 285 -28.11 5.79 -15.61
N ASP A 286 -28.65 5.08 -14.62
CA ASP A 286 -28.94 5.64 -13.30
C ASP A 286 -27.67 6.16 -12.61
N TYR A 287 -26.56 5.41 -12.71
CA TYR A 287 -25.29 5.87 -12.18
C TYR A 287 -24.78 7.13 -12.90
N LYS A 288 -24.98 7.25 -14.22
CA LYS A 288 -24.59 8.47 -14.94
C LYS A 288 -25.40 9.69 -14.48
N GLU A 289 -26.67 9.53 -14.12
CA GLU A 289 -27.48 10.62 -13.56
C GLU A 289 -26.94 11.07 -12.18
N VAL A 290 -26.61 10.11 -11.31
CA VAL A 290 -25.91 10.40 -10.05
C VAL A 290 -24.59 11.12 -10.30
N LEU A 291 -23.81 10.66 -11.29
CA LEU A 291 -22.52 11.24 -11.65
C LEU A 291 -22.65 12.68 -12.16
N VAL A 292 -23.71 13.02 -12.90
CA VAL A 292 -24.02 14.40 -13.30
C VAL A 292 -24.23 15.28 -12.07
N ALA A 293 -25.00 14.81 -11.08
CA ALA A 293 -25.23 15.56 -9.84
C ALA A 293 -23.94 15.74 -9.02
N VAL A 294 -23.10 14.69 -8.90
CA VAL A 294 -21.76 14.78 -8.28
C VAL A 294 -20.90 15.83 -8.98
N TYR A 295 -20.86 15.78 -10.31
CA TYR A 295 -20.04 16.67 -11.12
C TYR A 295 -20.47 18.14 -10.97
N GLU A 296 -21.78 18.42 -11.07
CA GLU A 296 -22.32 19.78 -10.89
C GLU A 296 -22.06 20.31 -9.48
N GLU A 297 -22.16 19.47 -8.45
CA GLU A 297 -21.90 19.88 -7.07
C GLU A 297 -20.43 20.22 -6.83
N LEU A 298 -19.51 19.37 -7.34
CA LEU A 298 -18.06 19.67 -7.32
C LEU A 298 -17.75 20.95 -8.09
N ARG A 299 -18.32 21.11 -9.28
CA ARG A 299 -18.15 22.31 -10.12
C ARG A 299 -18.66 23.56 -9.42
N ARG A 300 -19.84 23.50 -8.81
CA ARG A 300 -20.43 24.60 -8.04
C ARG A 300 -19.53 24.99 -6.88
N CYS A 301 -19.00 24.02 -6.14
CA CYS A 301 -18.08 24.27 -5.04
C CYS A 301 -16.77 24.93 -5.50
N GLN A 302 -16.17 24.43 -6.58
CA GLN A 302 -14.87 24.92 -7.05
C GLN A 302 -14.97 26.25 -7.79
N LEU A 303 -15.87 26.36 -8.77
CA LEU A 303 -15.92 27.53 -9.66
C LEU A 303 -16.76 28.67 -9.08
N ARG A 304 -17.90 28.37 -8.44
CA ARG A 304 -18.78 29.42 -7.90
C ARG A 304 -18.42 29.83 -6.48
N LYS A 305 -18.13 28.85 -5.60
CA LYS A 305 -17.76 29.11 -4.20
C LYS A 305 -16.25 29.26 -3.98
N LYS A 306 -15.43 29.16 -5.03
CA LYS A 306 -13.96 29.27 -4.97
C LYS A 306 -13.30 28.34 -3.94
N LYS A 307 -13.90 27.15 -3.69
CA LYS A 307 -13.32 26.14 -2.82
C LYS A 307 -12.17 25.41 -3.54
N PRO A 308 -11.12 24.99 -2.83
CA PRO A 308 -10.02 24.25 -3.44
C PRO A 308 -10.51 22.89 -3.99
N SER A 309 -9.83 22.39 -5.02
CA SER A 309 -10.01 21.03 -5.49
C SER A 309 -9.57 20.01 -4.46
N LEU A 310 -10.22 18.84 -4.44
CA LEU A 310 -9.82 17.68 -3.66
C LEU A 310 -8.43 17.21 -4.09
N ARG A 311 -7.54 16.93 -3.15
CA ARG A 311 -6.13 16.55 -3.39
C ARG A 311 -5.66 15.40 -2.50
N GLY A 312 -6.59 14.61 -1.98
CA GLY A 312 -6.30 13.47 -1.11
C GLY A 312 -5.93 13.89 0.32
N HIS A 313 -6.43 15.02 0.82
CA HIS A 313 -6.23 15.41 2.21
C HIS A 313 -7.02 14.50 3.16
N ASP A 314 -6.48 14.31 4.38
CA ASP A 314 -7.21 13.64 5.45
C ASP A 314 -8.52 14.38 5.74
N GLY A 315 -9.59 13.61 5.96
CA GLY A 315 -10.94 14.13 6.17
C GLY A 315 -11.72 14.44 4.89
N GLU A 316 -11.11 14.44 3.70
CA GLU A 316 -11.85 14.56 2.43
C GLU A 316 -12.85 13.41 2.23
N GLU A 317 -12.66 12.27 2.89
CA GLU A 317 -13.60 11.14 2.87
C GLU A 317 -15.02 11.56 3.29
N ILE A 318 -15.15 12.49 4.25
CA ILE A 318 -16.45 13.02 4.69
C ILE A 318 -17.10 13.84 3.57
N VAL A 319 -16.29 14.65 2.87
CA VAL A 319 -16.74 15.45 1.73
C VAL A 319 -17.20 14.54 0.59
N VAL A 320 -16.43 13.49 0.29
CA VAL A 320 -16.77 12.48 -0.72
C VAL A 320 -18.10 11.83 -0.37
N LYS A 321 -18.25 11.29 0.84
CA LYS A 321 -19.52 10.68 1.28
C LYS A 321 -20.70 11.64 1.18
N GLY A 322 -20.52 12.89 1.62
CA GLY A 322 -21.57 13.91 1.55
C GLY A 322 -22.02 14.20 0.13
N ILE A 323 -21.08 14.36 -0.81
CA ILE A 323 -21.39 14.63 -2.22
C ILE A 323 -22.14 13.46 -2.86
N TRP A 324 -21.68 12.23 -2.67
CA TRP A 324 -22.32 11.05 -3.24
C TRP A 324 -23.70 10.78 -2.63
N ALA A 325 -23.87 10.99 -1.33
CA ALA A 325 -25.18 10.86 -0.67
C ALA A 325 -26.20 11.87 -1.19
N LEU A 326 -25.80 13.14 -1.33
CA LEU A 326 -26.66 14.20 -1.86
C LEU A 326 -27.03 13.97 -3.33
N ALA A 327 -26.08 13.49 -4.14
CA ALA A 327 -26.30 13.16 -5.53
C ALA A 327 -27.28 11.99 -5.69
N GLY A 328 -27.11 10.92 -4.90
CA GLY A 328 -28.02 9.77 -4.90
C GLY A 328 -29.47 10.15 -4.56
N TRP A 329 -29.66 11.07 -3.61
CA TRP A 329 -31.00 11.55 -3.26
C TRP A 329 -31.63 12.47 -4.31
N SER A 330 -30.81 13.22 -5.04
CA SER A 330 -31.29 14.09 -6.12
C SER A 330 -31.72 13.29 -7.34
N ALA A 331 -30.98 12.21 -7.66
CA ALA A 331 -31.29 11.32 -8.78
C ALA A 331 -32.54 10.45 -8.55
N SER A 332 -32.88 10.13 -7.29
CA SER A 332 -34.10 9.36 -6.97
C SER A 332 -35.39 10.17 -6.99
N LYS A 333 -35.31 11.50 -7.11
CA LYS A 333 -36.46 12.42 -7.12
C LYS A 333 -36.77 13.03 -8.50
N GLY A 334 -35.90 12.86 -9.49
CA GLY A 334 -36.04 13.42 -10.84
C GLY A 334 -36.46 12.39 -11.87
#